data_AF-A0A7Y3RKS7-F1
#
_entry.id   AF-A0A7Y3RKS7-F1
#
_cell.length_a   1.000
_cell.length_b   1.000
_cell.length_c   1.000
_cell.angle_alpha   90.00
_cell.angle_beta   90.00
_cell.angle_gamma   90.00
#
_symmetry.space_group_name_H-M   'P 1'
#
loop_
_entity.id
_entity.type
_entity.pdbx_description
1 polymer ?
#
loop_
_entity_poly.entity_id
_entity_poly.type
_entity_poly.pdbx_seq_one_letter_code
_entity_poly.pdbx_strand_id
1 'polypeptide(L)'
;MKMLIATSALALVAAACSQESSEMPADYAEPVESSTDRPEMDVETAEIATMTEAEAELPVTISMTIDNIDADAGKVYIALQSREDFAKNAGNFTKVVEGDAERKDVMIEDVTPGTYAVAVFQDTDGNGELTMKNMRPSEPYGFSGDVEGRPTFANAMIELGEDMETRITLKG
;
A
#
# COMPACT_ATOMS: atom_id res chain seq x y z
N MET A 1 14.86 -36.76 -14.58
CA MET A 1 13.56 -36.53 -15.24
C MET A 1 13.54 -35.11 -15.77
N LYS A 2 12.91 -34.88 -16.93
CA LYS A 2 13.02 -33.66 -17.74
C LYS A 2 12.35 -32.44 -17.07
N MET A 3 12.98 -31.26 -17.26
CA MET A 3 12.45 -29.90 -17.10
C MET A 3 11.19 -29.65 -17.92
N LEU A 4 10.27 -28.81 -17.43
CA LEU A 4 9.37 -28.00 -18.24
C LEU A 4 9.18 -26.63 -17.56
N ILE A 5 9.67 -25.58 -18.22
CA ILE A 5 9.50 -24.16 -17.90
C ILE A 5 8.26 -23.69 -18.67
N ALA A 6 7.30 -23.06 -18.02
CA ALA A 6 6.14 -22.44 -18.66
C ALA A 6 6.29 -20.92 -18.65
N THR A 7 6.81 -20.37 -19.76
CA THR A 7 6.73 -18.95 -20.09
C THR A 7 5.38 -18.65 -20.71
N SER A 8 4.59 -17.76 -20.10
CA SER A 8 3.37 -17.23 -20.70
C SER A 8 3.60 -15.77 -21.06
N ALA A 9 3.65 -15.49 -22.37
CA ALA A 9 3.62 -14.15 -22.93
C ALA A 9 2.22 -13.91 -23.49
N LEU A 10 1.58 -12.81 -23.12
CA LEU A 10 0.38 -12.33 -23.79
C LEU A 10 0.57 -10.86 -24.12
N ALA A 11 0.61 -10.57 -25.41
CA ALA A 11 0.71 -9.23 -25.97
C ALA A 11 -0.54 -8.91 -26.80
N LEU A 12 -0.78 -7.60 -26.88
CA LEU A 12 -1.49 -6.83 -27.90
C LEU A 12 -3.03 -6.84 -27.92
N VAL A 13 -3.60 -5.64 -27.72
CA VAL A 13 -4.53 -5.02 -28.68
C VAL A 13 -4.24 -3.51 -28.76
N ALA A 14 -4.02 -3.03 -29.99
CA ALA A 14 -3.93 -1.62 -30.35
C ALA A 14 -5.27 -1.14 -30.91
N ALA A 15 -5.62 0.14 -30.73
CA ALA A 15 -6.58 0.84 -31.58
C ALA A 15 -6.28 2.34 -31.62
N ALA A 16 -6.29 2.88 -32.83
CA ALA A 16 -5.90 4.22 -33.25
C ALA A 16 -7.09 5.22 -33.25
N CYS A 17 -6.81 6.52 -33.21
CA CYS A 17 -7.20 7.45 -34.30
C CYS A 17 -6.65 8.88 -34.08
N SER A 18 -6.05 9.44 -35.13
CA SER A 18 -5.64 10.84 -35.28
C SER A 18 -6.82 11.80 -35.46
N GLN A 19 -6.60 13.08 -35.14
CA GLN A 19 -7.01 14.30 -35.88
C GLN A 19 -6.76 15.51 -34.96
N GLU A 20 -6.36 16.71 -35.37
CA GLU A 20 -5.81 17.31 -36.59
C GLU A 20 -5.37 18.71 -36.12
N SER A 21 -4.18 19.15 -36.52
CA SER A 21 -3.68 20.50 -36.26
C SER A 21 -4.32 21.47 -37.25
N SER A 22 -4.84 22.59 -36.78
CA SER A 22 -5.05 23.76 -37.64
C SER A 22 -4.97 25.05 -36.83
N GLU A 23 -3.81 25.69 -36.95
CA GLU A 23 -3.54 27.08 -36.60
C GLU A 23 -4.19 28.07 -37.59
N MET A 24 -4.20 29.34 -37.17
CA MET A 24 -4.22 30.61 -37.93
C MET A 24 -5.46 31.53 -37.70
N PRO A 25 -5.36 32.86 -37.90
CA PRO A 25 -4.67 33.83 -37.05
C PRO A 25 -5.55 35.08 -36.75
N ALA A 26 -4.92 36.09 -36.15
CA ALA A 26 -5.45 37.36 -35.68
C ALA A 26 -6.12 38.28 -36.73
N ASP A 27 -6.84 39.27 -36.18
CA ASP A 27 -7.22 40.58 -36.72
C ASP A 27 -8.68 40.75 -37.16
N TYR A 28 -9.52 41.31 -36.26
CA TYR A 28 -10.42 42.39 -36.67
C TYR A 28 -10.86 43.24 -35.47
N ALA A 29 -10.79 44.56 -35.66
CA ALA A 29 -11.01 45.60 -34.68
C ALA A 29 -12.50 45.93 -34.40
N GLU A 30 -12.73 46.38 -33.16
CA GLU A 30 -13.77 47.27 -32.59
C GLU A 30 -14.30 48.36 -33.57
N PRO A 31 -15.51 48.99 -33.40
CA PRO A 31 -15.97 49.47 -32.08
C PRO A 31 -17.50 49.65 -31.81
N VAL A 32 -17.74 50.05 -30.55
CA VAL A 32 -18.77 50.93 -29.93
C VAL A 32 -20.19 50.45 -29.56
N GLU A 33 -20.34 50.29 -28.24
CA GLU A 33 -21.30 50.92 -27.30
C GLU A 33 -22.80 50.59 -27.38
N SER A 34 -23.34 50.03 -26.29
CA SER A 34 -24.47 50.65 -25.58
C SER A 34 -24.78 49.89 -24.27
N SER A 35 -24.73 50.65 -23.19
CA SER A 35 -25.21 50.39 -21.83
C SER A 35 -26.49 49.56 -21.75
N THR A 36 -26.56 48.62 -20.80
CA THR A 36 -27.58 48.55 -19.73
C THR A 36 -27.22 47.42 -18.76
N ASP A 37 -27.22 47.76 -17.47
CA ASP A 37 -27.35 46.95 -16.25
C ASP A 37 -26.49 45.68 -16.03
N ARG A 38 -25.66 45.80 -14.99
CA ARG A 38 -25.15 44.71 -14.15
C ARG A 38 -26.32 43.88 -13.59
N PRO A 39 -26.17 42.57 -13.47
CA PRO A 39 -25.89 42.06 -12.14
C PRO A 39 -24.43 41.62 -12.03
N GLU A 40 -23.80 42.03 -10.93
CA GLU A 40 -22.51 41.50 -10.50
C GLU A 40 -22.68 40.00 -10.26
N MET A 41 -22.28 39.19 -11.24
CA MET A 41 -21.99 37.79 -10.99
C MET A 41 -20.61 37.78 -10.37
N ASP A 42 -20.57 37.56 -9.07
CA ASP A 42 -19.40 37.04 -8.37
C ASP A 42 -18.98 35.75 -9.10
N VAL A 43 -18.14 35.88 -10.13
CA VAL A 43 -17.41 34.76 -10.68
C VAL A 43 -16.33 34.47 -9.66
N GLU A 44 -16.74 33.67 -8.68
CA GLU A 44 -15.89 32.91 -7.79
C GLU A 44 -14.75 32.38 -8.65
N THR A 45 -13.57 32.98 -8.48
CA THR A 45 -12.34 32.61 -9.16
C THR A 45 -12.12 31.14 -8.85
N ALA A 46 -12.48 30.27 -9.79
CA ALA A 46 -12.17 28.86 -9.71
C ALA A 46 -10.65 28.76 -9.72
N GLU A 47 -10.08 28.58 -8.53
CA GLU A 47 -8.72 28.08 -8.38
C GLU A 47 -8.70 26.74 -9.10
N ILE A 48 -8.14 26.74 -10.29
CA ILE A 48 -7.82 25.54 -11.04
C ILE A 48 -6.83 24.75 -10.19
N ALA A 49 -7.39 23.85 -9.37
CA ALA A 49 -6.66 22.89 -8.58
C ALA A 49 -5.76 22.11 -9.55
N THR A 50 -4.47 22.42 -9.52
CA THR A 50 -3.43 21.63 -10.16
C THR A 50 -3.53 20.23 -9.59
N MET A 51 -4.17 19.31 -10.32
CA MET A 51 -4.14 17.90 -10.00
C MET A 51 -2.72 17.44 -10.29
N THR A 52 -1.91 17.39 -9.24
CA THR A 52 -0.61 16.74 -9.27
C THR A 52 -0.83 15.32 -9.78
N GLU A 53 -0.31 15.05 -10.97
CA GLU A 53 -0.18 13.70 -11.50
C GLU A 53 0.69 12.92 -10.51
N ALA A 54 0.09 11.98 -9.80
CA ALA A 54 0.84 11.05 -8.98
C ALA A 54 1.74 10.25 -9.94
N GLU A 55 3.06 10.46 -9.87
CA GLU A 55 4.01 9.56 -10.52
C GLU A 55 3.68 8.14 -10.05
N ALA A 56 3.30 7.28 -11.00
CA ALA A 56 2.99 5.90 -10.71
C ALA A 56 4.31 5.20 -10.37
N GLU A 57 4.64 5.14 -9.08
CA GLU A 57 5.75 4.33 -8.61
C GLU A 57 5.45 2.86 -8.91
N LEU A 58 6.43 2.16 -9.48
CA LEU A 58 6.26 0.76 -9.85
C LEU A 58 5.98 -0.07 -8.58
N PRO A 59 5.06 -1.05 -8.64
CA PRO A 59 4.84 -1.93 -7.51
C PRO A 59 6.13 -2.67 -7.13
N VAL A 60 6.32 -2.90 -5.84
CA VAL A 60 7.48 -3.59 -5.27
C VAL A 60 7.04 -4.81 -4.46
N THR A 61 8.01 -5.64 -4.12
CA THR A 61 7.82 -6.89 -3.40
C THR A 61 8.53 -6.83 -2.05
N ILE A 62 7.82 -7.22 -0.99
CA ILE A 62 8.42 -7.44 0.33
C ILE A 62 8.48 -8.93 0.64
N SER A 63 9.69 -9.41 0.91
CA SER A 63 9.95 -10.78 1.39
C SER A 63 10.25 -10.74 2.88
N MET A 64 9.63 -11.64 3.64
CA MET A 64 9.70 -11.69 5.09
C MET A 64 10.05 -13.09 5.54
N THR A 65 11.10 -13.23 6.34
CA THR A 65 11.33 -14.45 7.13
C THR A 65 10.70 -14.23 8.50
N ILE A 66 9.70 -15.05 8.84
CA ILE A 66 9.03 -15.03 10.13
C ILE A 66 9.60 -16.17 10.96
N ASP A 67 10.16 -15.83 12.12
CA ASP A 67 10.79 -16.74 13.08
C ASP A 67 9.96 -16.87 14.36
N ASN A 68 10.18 -17.98 15.07
CA ASN A 68 9.57 -18.29 16.38
C ASN A 68 8.04 -18.44 16.29
N ILE A 69 7.57 -19.05 15.20
CA ILE A 69 6.19 -19.50 15.04
C ILE A 69 6.00 -20.78 15.87
N ASP A 70 4.91 -20.89 16.61
CA ASP A 70 4.53 -22.14 17.24
C ASP A 70 3.99 -23.11 16.16
N ALA A 71 4.77 -24.13 15.81
CA ALA A 71 4.47 -25.04 14.70
C ALA A 71 3.20 -25.90 14.90
N ASP A 72 2.62 -25.90 16.09
CA ASP A 72 1.42 -26.66 16.44
C ASP A 72 0.19 -25.75 16.65
N ALA A 73 0.28 -24.45 16.34
CA ALA A 73 -0.74 -23.47 16.69
C ALA A 73 -1.22 -22.59 15.51
N GLY A 74 -2.45 -22.82 15.06
CA GLY A 74 -3.24 -21.84 14.30
C GLY A 74 -2.56 -21.18 13.09
N LYS A 75 -2.98 -19.95 12.77
CA LYS A 75 -2.56 -19.23 11.56
C LYS A 75 -1.71 -18.01 11.89
N VAL A 76 -0.79 -17.69 11.02
CA VAL A 76 0.02 -16.47 11.10
C VAL A 76 -0.56 -15.43 10.15
N TYR A 77 -0.99 -14.31 10.73
CA TYR A 77 -1.52 -13.15 10.04
C TYR A 77 -0.42 -12.10 9.91
N ILE A 78 -0.29 -11.53 8.72
CA ILE A 78 0.73 -10.54 8.36
C ILE A 78 0.00 -9.36 7.72
N ALA A 79 0.33 -8.15 8.16
CA ALA A 79 -0.25 -6.92 7.64
C ALA A 79 0.82 -5.84 7.47
N LEU A 80 0.86 -5.20 6.30
CA LEU A 80 1.55 -3.92 6.11
C LEU A 80 0.58 -2.82 6.53
N GLN A 81 0.89 -2.16 7.64
CA GLN A 81 0.05 -1.12 8.24
C GLN A 81 0.64 0.25 7.91
N SER A 82 -0.20 1.15 7.40
CA SER A 82 0.09 2.57 7.40
C SER A 82 0.15 3.12 8.84
N ARG A 83 0.56 4.38 8.98
CA ARG A 83 0.48 5.09 10.27
C ARG A 83 -0.94 5.11 10.83
N GLU A 84 -1.95 5.18 9.97
CA GLU A 84 -3.35 5.25 10.36
C GLU A 84 -3.89 3.89 10.80
N ASP A 85 -3.38 2.80 10.23
CA ASP A 85 -3.78 1.43 10.53
C ASP A 85 -3.00 0.81 11.70
N PHE A 86 -1.92 1.45 12.12
CA PHE A 86 -0.98 0.89 13.08
C PHE A 86 -1.65 0.39 14.37
N ALA A 87 -1.34 -0.86 14.74
CA ALA A 87 -1.86 -1.56 15.92
C ALA A 87 -3.40 -1.73 15.94
N LYS A 88 -4.05 -1.65 14.78
CA LYS A 88 -5.45 -2.08 14.57
C LYS A 88 -5.47 -3.45 13.90
N ASN A 89 -6.64 -4.10 13.87
CA ASN A 89 -6.87 -5.27 13.02
C ASN A 89 -7.16 -4.83 11.56
N ALA A 90 -6.16 -4.20 10.93
CA ALA A 90 -6.24 -3.62 9.59
C ALA A 90 -4.86 -3.60 8.93
N GLY A 91 -4.81 -3.35 7.63
CA GLY A 91 -3.58 -3.16 6.86
C GLY A 91 -3.88 -2.91 5.40
N ASN A 92 -3.00 -2.19 4.71
CA ASN A 92 -3.14 -1.91 3.28
C ASN A 92 -2.90 -3.16 2.44
N PHE A 93 -2.00 -4.03 2.92
CA PHE A 93 -1.69 -5.33 2.30
C PHE A 93 -1.66 -6.38 3.39
N THR A 94 -2.28 -7.53 3.15
CA THR A 94 -2.38 -8.60 4.14
C THR A 94 -2.07 -9.97 3.54
N LYS A 95 -1.54 -10.87 4.37
CA LYS A 95 -1.29 -12.26 4.03
C LYS A 95 -1.58 -13.14 5.24
N VAL A 96 -2.08 -14.34 4.98
CA VAL A 96 -2.28 -15.37 6.01
C VAL A 96 -1.57 -16.64 5.56
N VAL A 97 -0.84 -17.26 6.49
CA VAL A 97 -0.17 -18.54 6.27
C VAL A 97 -0.45 -19.49 7.44
N GLU A 98 -0.37 -20.79 7.20
CA GLU A 98 -0.49 -21.78 8.27
C GLU A 98 0.76 -21.74 9.17
N GLY A 99 0.55 -21.82 10.49
CA GLY A 99 1.61 -21.90 11.50
C GLY A 99 2.12 -23.34 11.69
N ASP A 100 2.47 -24.02 10.61
CA ASP A 100 2.87 -25.45 10.61
C ASP A 100 4.40 -25.67 10.62
N ALA A 101 5.17 -24.60 10.87
CA ALA A 101 6.63 -24.63 10.93
C ALA A 101 7.15 -23.49 11.81
N GLU A 102 8.28 -23.70 12.50
CA GLU A 102 8.91 -22.70 13.38
C GLU A 102 9.42 -21.45 12.63
N ARG A 103 9.64 -21.57 11.32
CA ARG A 103 10.06 -20.52 10.41
C ARG A 103 9.29 -20.58 9.10
N LYS A 104 8.87 -19.43 8.58
CA LYS A 104 8.22 -19.28 7.27
C LYS A 104 8.82 -18.12 6.49
N ASP A 105 9.09 -18.36 5.21
CA ASP A 105 9.37 -17.29 4.24
C ASP A 105 8.06 -16.92 3.54
N VAL A 106 7.72 -15.63 3.57
CA VAL A 106 6.46 -15.10 3.06
C VAL A 106 6.72 -13.88 2.18
N MET A 107 5.99 -13.79 1.07
CA MET A 107 6.11 -12.70 0.11
C MET A 107 4.76 -12.01 -0.09
N ILE A 108 4.80 -10.68 -0.14
CA ILE A 108 3.69 -9.84 -0.57
C ILE A 108 4.18 -9.03 -1.78
N GLU A 109 3.59 -9.32 -2.93
CA GLU A 109 3.85 -8.68 -4.22
C GLU A 109 2.87 -7.52 -4.44
N ASP A 110 3.10 -6.74 -5.49
CA ASP A 110 2.22 -5.64 -5.91
C ASP A 110 1.99 -4.58 -4.82
N VAL A 111 3.00 -4.35 -3.97
CA VAL A 111 2.93 -3.35 -2.90
C VAL A 111 3.26 -1.99 -3.48
N THR A 112 2.39 -1.01 -3.22
CA THR A 112 2.70 0.39 -3.55
C THR A 112 3.85 0.87 -2.66
N PRO A 113 4.90 1.48 -3.22
CA PRO A 113 5.97 2.06 -2.42
C PRO A 113 5.45 3.05 -1.37
N GLY A 114 6.09 3.07 -0.21
CA GLY A 114 5.65 3.89 0.92
C GLY A 114 6.26 3.50 2.26
N THR A 115 5.78 4.14 3.33
CA THR A 115 6.21 3.85 4.70
C THR A 115 5.18 2.98 5.41
N TYR A 116 5.59 1.78 5.80
CA TYR A 116 4.71 0.80 6.44
C TYR A 116 5.36 0.21 7.68
N ALA A 117 4.54 -0.25 8.63
CA ALA A 117 4.98 -1.19 9.65
C ALA A 117 4.44 -2.57 9.30
N VAL A 118 5.30 -3.58 9.21
CA VAL A 118 4.82 -4.96 9.13
C VAL A 118 4.43 -5.39 10.53
N ALA A 119 3.18 -5.78 10.72
CA ALA A 119 2.67 -6.39 11.94
C ALA A 119 2.37 -7.86 11.66
N VAL A 120 2.84 -8.74 12.54
CA VAL A 120 2.61 -10.18 12.46
C VAL A 120 2.05 -10.68 13.77
N PHE A 121 1.03 -11.52 13.74
CA PHE A 121 0.61 -12.28 14.90
C PHE A 121 0.20 -13.70 14.53
N GLN A 122 0.30 -14.59 15.51
CA GLN A 122 -0.15 -15.97 15.40
C GLN A 122 -1.44 -16.12 16.20
N ASP A 123 -2.53 -16.44 15.50
CA ASP A 123 -3.85 -16.68 16.06
C ASP A 123 -3.92 -18.08 16.63
N THR A 124 -3.71 -18.20 17.94
CA THR A 124 -3.66 -19.47 18.67
C THR A 124 -5.04 -19.88 19.19
N ASP A 125 -5.98 -18.94 19.32
CA ASP A 125 -7.33 -19.20 19.81
C ASP A 125 -8.40 -19.29 18.70
N GLY A 126 -8.04 -18.94 17.46
CA GLY A 126 -8.83 -19.14 16.25
C GLY A 126 -9.84 -18.03 15.96
N ASN A 127 -9.67 -16.83 16.52
CA ASN A 127 -10.62 -15.73 16.37
C ASN A 127 -10.28 -14.75 15.22
N GLY A 128 -9.10 -14.86 14.62
CA GLY A 128 -8.62 -14.01 13.52
C GLY A 128 -8.20 -12.59 13.94
N GLU A 129 -8.01 -12.34 15.22
CA GLU A 129 -7.61 -11.06 15.81
C GLU A 129 -6.52 -11.29 16.87
N LEU A 130 -5.64 -10.31 17.08
CA LEU A 130 -4.67 -10.41 18.17
C LEU A 130 -5.36 -10.27 19.52
N THR A 131 -5.44 -11.35 20.30
CA THR A 131 -6.06 -11.33 21.62
C THR A 131 -5.20 -10.57 22.64
N MET A 132 -5.84 -9.63 23.34
CA MET A 132 -5.22 -8.79 24.39
C MET A 132 -5.72 -9.19 25.79
N LYS A 133 -4.81 -9.49 26.71
CA LYS A 133 -5.09 -9.73 28.14
C LYS A 133 -4.27 -8.77 29.00
N ASN A 134 -4.92 -8.10 29.96
CA ASN A 134 -4.26 -7.15 30.88
C ASN A 134 -3.41 -6.07 30.15
N MET A 135 -3.90 -5.54 29.02
CA MET A 135 -3.20 -4.58 28.16
C MET A 135 -1.91 -5.11 27.50
N ARG A 136 -1.75 -6.42 27.39
CA ARG A 136 -0.64 -7.07 26.68
C ARG A 136 -1.19 -8.11 25.70
N PRO A 137 -0.53 -8.31 24.54
CA PRO A 137 -0.84 -9.44 23.68
C PRO A 137 -0.71 -10.75 24.47
N SER A 138 -1.68 -11.64 24.31
CA SER A 138 -1.63 -12.99 24.90
C SER A 138 -1.25 -14.06 23.89
N GLU A 139 -0.99 -13.67 22.65
CA GLU A 139 -0.61 -14.54 21.55
C GLU A 139 0.71 -14.04 20.93
N PRO A 140 1.48 -14.92 20.25
CA PRO A 140 2.74 -14.54 19.64
C PRO A 140 2.55 -13.43 18.61
N TYR A 141 3.35 -12.36 18.71
CA TYR A 141 3.28 -11.20 17.82
C TYR A 141 4.66 -10.58 17.55
N GLY A 142 4.81 -9.88 16.44
CA GLY A 142 6.06 -9.24 16.03
C GLY A 142 5.87 -8.08 15.07
N PHE A 143 6.92 -7.27 14.88
CA PHE A 143 6.93 -6.14 13.96
C PHE A 143 8.25 -6.09 13.15
N SER A 144 8.26 -5.42 11.99
CA SER A 144 9.46 -5.26 11.13
C SER A 144 10.58 -4.42 11.75
N GLY A 145 10.25 -3.45 12.60
CA GLY A 145 11.23 -2.58 13.25
C GLY A 145 11.70 -3.09 14.61
N ASP A 146 12.69 -2.42 15.18
CA ASP A 146 13.21 -2.74 16.52
C ASP A 146 12.28 -2.18 17.61
N VAL A 147 11.23 -2.95 17.89
CA VAL A 147 10.24 -2.58 18.90
C VAL A 147 10.65 -3.12 20.26
N GLU A 148 11.19 -2.21 21.08
CA GLU A 148 11.36 -2.39 22.51
C GLU A 148 10.21 -1.75 23.30
N GLY A 149 9.54 -2.54 24.15
CA GLY A 149 8.43 -2.04 24.97
C GLY A 149 7.14 -1.82 24.18
N ARG A 150 6.49 -0.67 24.37
CA ARG A 150 5.20 -0.37 23.72
C ARG A 150 5.42 -0.08 22.23
N PRO A 151 4.73 -0.78 21.31
CA PRO A 151 4.85 -0.52 19.89
C PRO A 151 4.35 0.88 19.54
N THR A 152 5.11 1.58 18.69
CA THR A 152 4.72 2.84 18.04
C THR A 152 4.96 2.69 16.55
N PHE A 153 4.25 3.46 15.72
CA PHE A 153 4.52 3.38 14.28
C PHE A 153 5.99 3.72 13.96
N ALA A 154 6.56 4.72 14.65
CA ALA A 154 7.91 5.21 14.40
C ALA A 154 9.02 4.18 14.64
N ASN A 155 8.87 3.25 15.60
CA ASN A 155 9.87 2.21 15.85
C ASN A 155 9.58 0.89 15.13
N ALA A 156 8.38 0.72 14.57
CA ALA A 156 7.99 -0.45 13.80
C ALA A 156 8.12 -0.25 12.28
N MET A 157 8.14 1.01 11.82
CA MET A 157 8.09 1.34 10.40
C MET A 157 9.38 1.01 9.64
N ILE A 158 9.20 0.75 8.36
CA ILE A 158 10.19 0.57 7.33
C ILE A 158 9.81 1.43 6.12
N GLU A 159 10.80 1.89 5.38
CA GLU A 159 10.60 2.56 4.09
C GLU A 159 10.73 1.52 2.98
N LEU A 160 9.66 1.34 2.21
CA LEU A 160 9.57 0.38 1.13
C LEU A 160 9.57 1.14 -0.19
N GLY A 161 10.76 1.37 -0.77
CA GLY A 161 10.93 2.04 -2.07
C GLY A 161 11.29 1.11 -3.22
N GLU A 162 11.82 -0.06 -2.91
CA GLU A 162 12.24 -1.11 -3.85
C GLU A 162 11.97 -2.48 -3.22
N ASP A 163 12.23 -3.56 -3.97
CA ASP A 163 12.13 -4.91 -3.44
C ASP A 163 13.06 -5.07 -2.23
N MET A 164 12.52 -5.58 -1.12
CA MET A 164 13.31 -5.75 0.10
C MET A 164 13.01 -7.06 0.82
N GLU A 165 13.97 -7.45 1.65
CA GLU A 165 13.86 -8.57 2.56
C GLU A 165 13.92 -8.07 4.01
N THR A 166 13.09 -8.64 4.88
CA THR A 166 13.13 -8.37 6.30
C THR A 166 12.91 -9.65 7.12
N ARG A 167 13.30 -9.61 8.39
CA ARG A 167 13.08 -10.71 9.33
C ARG A 167 12.27 -10.22 10.50
N ILE A 168 11.27 -11.01 10.89
CA ILE A 168 10.37 -10.71 12.00
C ILE A 168 10.40 -11.90 12.95
N THR A 169 10.69 -11.66 14.22
CA THR A 169 10.65 -12.69 15.25
C THR A 169 9.43 -12.47 16.13
N LEU A 170 8.57 -13.48 16.23
CA LEU A 170 7.40 -13.42 17.11
C LEU A 170 7.84 -13.50 18.58
N LYS A 171 7.23 -12.65 19.41
CA LYS A 171 7.40 -12.56 20.85
C LYS A 171 6.04 -12.92 21.48
N GLY A 172 6.04 -13.79 22.49
CA GLY A 172 4.81 -14.28 23.14
C GLY A 172 5.15 -15.15 24.33
#